data_AF-A0A8T5INU3-F1
#
_entry.id   AF-A0A8T5INU3-F1
#
_cell.length_a   1.000
_cell.length_b   1.000
_cell.length_c   1.000
_cell.angle_alpha   90.00
_cell.angle_beta   90.00
_cell.angle_gamma   90.00
#
_symmetry.space_group_name_H-M   'P 1'
#
loop_
_entity.id
_entity.type
_entity.pdbx_description
1 polymer ?
#
loop_
_entity_poly.entity_id
_entity_poly.type
_entity_poly.pdbx_seq_one_letter_code
_entity_poly.pdbx_strand_id
1 'polypeptide(L)'
;MKKFGVIVFALVLVFSFGFVAAASCGVSDDSQLIMRLYQENNSHGALWNDTNGYDVEICVPEGVDVGDHVSGFKLYLSDVFNGHVSNVSDAVYDQVVGFGDNLNCEYVEGDCPEGFGCVVTLSAATNAHLATCGAGAYSNKVCCGGSEIMWADMNGDLINSADLGDTVQMIKTYAGSGSFDIFENDDSLFEFLVDVDDEIRTGLVGDDVGSNLVGKWTITREDLGRTEYGDYTEFRFIVDGETSEALNINPKRNDSKMIISIEDPACGSSFDVGGPSRQIGVIANDVDDEIVGSLSVLGVEVDTFGNEEVLLDHPFGVPGNVQIIAEANNTRGKISRSVSSVMVLDRTVDGKYSAACIDRPRNFEDFDGNSIAIDASTSRAVRVTNGGTTATVIVPGDPGLNWYWTFSRRDGNHEIRNVLGVAGEELIAYNFTAEFPSSGNNWATLGLDLV
;
A
#
# COMPACT_ATOMS: atom_id res chain seq x y z
N MET A 1 -46.00 -1.24 3.64
CA MET A 1 -44.94 -2.17 3.19
C MET A 1 -43.75 -1.95 4.10
N LYS A 2 -43.44 -2.92 4.96
CA LYS A 2 -42.38 -2.84 5.96
C LYS A 2 -41.03 -3.03 5.26
N LYS A 3 -40.13 -2.06 5.35
CA LYS A 3 -38.73 -2.24 4.95
C LYS A 3 -37.98 -2.81 6.15
N PHE A 4 -37.52 -4.05 6.02
CA PHE A 4 -36.51 -4.62 6.91
C PHE A 4 -35.16 -3.99 6.54
N GLY A 5 -34.59 -3.21 7.44
CA GLY A 5 -33.18 -2.83 7.39
C GLY A 5 -32.39 -3.96 8.04
N VAL A 6 -31.55 -4.63 7.26
CA VAL A 6 -30.51 -5.52 7.77
C VAL A 6 -29.32 -4.63 8.09
N ILE A 7 -29.06 -4.43 9.39
CA ILE A 7 -27.81 -3.84 9.88
C ILE A 7 -26.82 -5.00 9.93
N VAL A 8 -25.86 -5.00 8.99
CA VAL A 8 -24.69 -5.88 9.05
C VAL A 8 -23.77 -5.30 10.11
N PHE A 9 -23.69 -5.97 11.26
CA PHE A 9 -22.76 -5.65 12.33
C PHE A 9 -21.42 -6.27 11.93
N ALA A 10 -20.53 -5.50 11.33
CA ALA A 10 -19.15 -5.89 11.12
C ALA A 10 -18.48 -5.96 12.50
N LEU A 11 -18.33 -7.18 13.01
CA LEU A 11 -17.59 -7.45 14.24
C LEU A 11 -16.11 -7.41 13.88
N VAL A 12 -15.51 -6.22 13.90
CA VAL A 12 -14.06 -6.06 13.81
C VAL A 12 -13.48 -6.62 15.11
N LEU A 13 -12.94 -7.82 15.02
CA LEU A 13 -12.20 -8.49 16.09
C LEU A 13 -10.82 -7.84 16.14
N VAL A 14 -10.72 -6.73 16.88
CA VAL A 14 -9.41 -6.13 17.22
C VAL A 14 -8.74 -7.09 18.19
N PHE A 15 -7.84 -7.94 17.68
CA PHE A 15 -6.87 -8.64 18.52
C PHE A 15 -5.85 -7.61 19.00
N SER A 16 -6.19 -6.90 20.07
CA SER A 16 -5.19 -6.17 20.84
C SER A 16 -4.35 -7.20 21.58
N PHE A 17 -3.11 -7.43 21.14
CA PHE A 17 -2.12 -8.15 21.93
C PHE A 17 -1.83 -7.35 23.20
N GLY A 18 -2.50 -7.71 24.29
CA GLY A 18 -2.20 -7.19 25.61
C GLY A 18 -0.99 -7.93 26.16
N PHE A 19 0.19 -7.34 26.10
CA PHE A 19 1.36 -7.83 26.83
C PHE A 19 1.14 -7.59 28.33
N VAL A 20 0.72 -8.63 29.04
CA VAL A 20 0.64 -8.60 30.51
C VAL A 20 2.04 -8.94 31.04
N ALA A 21 2.87 -7.93 31.29
CA ALA A 21 4.09 -8.11 32.04
C ALA A 21 3.75 -8.21 33.53
N ALA A 22 3.76 -9.43 34.07
CA ALA A 22 4.02 -9.82 35.46
C ALA A 22 3.46 -11.24 35.73
N ALA A 23 4.10 -12.25 35.15
CA ALA A 23 4.02 -13.65 35.54
C ALA A 23 5.30 -14.32 35.02
N SER A 24 5.69 -15.47 35.57
CA SER A 24 6.74 -16.27 34.93
C SER A 24 6.36 -16.52 33.47
N CYS A 25 7.31 -16.81 32.57
CA CYS A 25 7.08 -16.96 31.12
C CYS A 25 6.07 -18.05 30.70
N GLY A 26 5.23 -18.57 31.61
CA GLY A 26 4.11 -19.46 31.32
C GLY A 26 4.52 -20.89 30.99
N VAL A 27 5.76 -21.09 30.59
CA VAL A 27 6.36 -22.37 30.22
C VAL A 27 7.15 -23.01 31.37
N SER A 28 7.31 -24.32 31.30
CA SER A 28 8.05 -25.11 32.31
C SER A 28 9.57 -25.11 32.12
N ASP A 29 10.06 -24.42 31.09
CA ASP A 29 11.48 -24.29 30.74
C ASP A 29 11.83 -22.82 30.41
N ASP A 30 13.10 -22.56 30.09
CA ASP A 30 13.60 -21.21 29.79
C ASP A 30 13.50 -20.85 28.30
N SER A 31 12.81 -21.64 27.47
CA SER A 31 12.74 -21.42 26.00
C SER A 31 12.19 -20.05 25.62
N GLN A 32 11.35 -19.47 26.48
CA GLN A 32 10.72 -18.18 26.24
C GLN A 32 11.40 -17.01 26.94
N LEU A 33 12.46 -17.26 27.72
CA LEU A 33 13.05 -16.27 28.61
C LEU A 33 14.22 -15.52 27.96
N ILE A 34 14.06 -14.25 27.65
CA ILE A 34 15.14 -13.44 27.07
C ILE A 34 16.18 -13.09 28.13
N MET A 35 15.71 -12.52 29.25
CA MET A 35 16.56 -12.06 30.35
C MET A 35 15.76 -11.89 31.64
N ARG A 36 16.46 -11.60 32.74
CA ARG A 36 15.83 -11.35 34.04
C ARG A 36 16.17 -9.97 34.59
N LEU A 37 15.24 -9.39 35.35
CA LEU A 37 15.37 -8.11 36.06
C LEU A 37 15.26 -8.33 37.57
N TYR A 38 15.96 -7.50 38.34
CA TYR A 38 15.87 -7.47 39.80
C TYR A 38 14.48 -6.98 40.28
N GLN A 39 13.86 -6.05 39.56
CA GLN A 39 12.53 -5.51 39.83
C GLN A 39 11.87 -4.96 38.56
N GLU A 40 10.57 -4.65 38.59
CA GLU A 40 9.81 -4.27 37.39
C GLU A 40 10.18 -2.90 36.81
N ASN A 41 10.75 -2.00 37.61
CA ASN A 41 11.09 -0.64 37.18
C ASN A 41 12.42 -0.18 37.77
N ASN A 42 13.19 0.59 37.01
CA ASN A 42 14.47 1.13 37.43
C ASN A 42 15.39 0.02 37.94
N SER A 43 15.49 -1.04 37.15
CA SER A 43 16.15 -2.29 37.50
C SER A 43 17.48 -2.43 36.78
N HIS A 44 18.38 -3.17 37.41
CA HIS A 44 19.49 -3.79 36.68
C HIS A 44 19.01 -5.08 36.01
N GLY A 45 19.68 -5.45 34.93
CA GLY A 45 19.47 -6.70 34.21
C GLY A 45 20.45 -7.79 34.63
N ALA A 46 20.08 -9.02 34.35
CA ALA A 46 20.93 -10.20 34.41
C ALA A 46 20.62 -11.13 33.24
N LEU A 47 21.52 -12.08 32.97
CA LEU A 47 21.27 -13.14 32.00
C LEU A 47 20.04 -13.98 32.40
N TRP A 48 19.42 -14.62 31.40
CA TRP A 48 18.22 -15.45 31.55
C TRP A 48 18.36 -16.55 32.62
N ASN A 49 19.55 -17.07 32.84
CA ASN A 49 19.80 -18.16 33.79
C ASN A 49 20.15 -17.71 35.22
N ASP A 50 20.20 -16.41 35.52
CA ASP A 50 20.53 -15.93 36.86
C ASP A 50 19.30 -15.80 37.75
N THR A 51 19.19 -16.71 38.73
CA THR A 51 18.07 -16.76 39.68
C THR A 51 18.39 -16.12 41.03
N ASN A 52 19.51 -15.41 41.18
CA ASN A 52 19.95 -14.83 42.45
C ASN A 52 19.26 -13.49 42.76
N GLY A 53 17.93 -13.51 42.89
CA GLY A 53 17.12 -12.33 43.18
C GLY A 53 16.67 -11.53 41.95
N TYR A 54 16.79 -12.10 40.75
CA TYR A 54 16.26 -11.56 39.50
C TYR A 54 14.96 -12.30 39.14
N ASP A 55 13.91 -12.00 39.91
CA ASP A 55 12.65 -12.75 39.87
C ASP A 55 11.69 -12.22 38.77
N VAL A 56 12.01 -11.09 38.13
CA VAL A 56 11.19 -10.53 37.06
C VAL A 56 11.70 -11.01 35.71
N GLU A 57 10.87 -11.74 34.98
CA GLU A 57 11.21 -12.35 33.70
C GLU A 57 10.80 -11.45 32.53
N ILE A 58 11.69 -11.32 31.54
CA ILE A 58 11.40 -10.71 30.24
C ILE A 58 11.27 -11.83 29.23
N CYS A 59 10.07 -12.00 28.69
CA CYS A 59 9.72 -13.15 27.86
C CYS A 59 9.41 -12.74 26.43
N VAL A 60 9.58 -13.67 25.50
CA VAL A 60 8.97 -13.63 24.17
C VAL A 60 7.48 -13.98 24.27
N PRO A 61 6.67 -13.71 23.22
CA PRO A 61 5.28 -14.16 23.17
C PRO A 61 5.12 -15.67 23.37
N GLU A 62 3.98 -16.12 23.89
CA GLU A 62 3.66 -17.54 24.04
C GLU A 62 3.78 -18.28 22.69
N GLY A 63 4.46 -19.44 22.68
CA GLY A 63 4.72 -20.24 21.48
C GLY A 63 5.99 -19.87 20.70
N VAL A 64 6.69 -18.78 21.04
CA VAL A 64 7.98 -18.41 20.43
C VAL A 64 9.14 -18.93 21.29
N ASP A 65 10.20 -19.43 20.65
CA ASP A 65 11.44 -19.89 21.29
C ASP A 65 12.58 -18.88 21.01
N VAL A 66 13.26 -18.44 22.07
CA VAL A 66 14.42 -17.53 22.03
C VAL A 66 15.66 -18.22 21.42
N GLY A 67 15.75 -19.54 21.49
CA GLY A 67 16.87 -20.30 20.96
C GLY A 67 18.16 -20.11 21.77
N ASP A 68 19.25 -19.69 21.13
CA ASP A 68 20.60 -19.69 21.71
C ASP A 68 20.93 -18.50 22.63
N HIS A 69 19.96 -17.60 22.88
CA HIS A 69 20.08 -16.37 23.67
C HIS A 69 21.26 -15.44 23.28
N VAL A 70 21.84 -15.61 22.09
CA VAL A 70 22.95 -14.77 21.57
C VAL A 70 22.77 -14.34 20.11
N SER A 71 21.81 -14.93 19.40
CA SER A 71 21.35 -14.59 18.05
C SER A 71 20.28 -13.48 18.06
N GLY A 72 19.84 -13.06 16.87
CA GLY A 72 18.84 -12.01 16.68
C GLY A 72 19.27 -10.61 17.10
N PHE A 73 18.27 -9.80 17.48
CA PHE A 73 18.47 -8.49 18.11
C PHE A 73 19.18 -8.62 19.45
N LYS A 74 20.03 -7.64 19.79
CA LYS A 74 20.94 -7.74 20.93
C LYS A 74 20.86 -6.54 21.83
N LEU A 75 20.80 -6.83 23.12
CA LEU A 75 21.19 -5.90 24.18
C LEU A 75 22.53 -6.35 24.77
N TYR A 76 23.26 -5.40 25.32
CA TYR A 76 24.58 -5.63 25.90
C TYR A 76 24.55 -5.21 27.36
N LEU A 77 24.87 -6.14 28.26
CA LEU A 77 24.96 -5.92 29.70
C LEU A 77 26.41 -5.60 30.10
N SER A 78 26.56 -4.73 31.11
CA SER A 78 27.88 -4.38 31.67
C SER A 78 28.51 -5.47 32.54
N ASP A 79 27.70 -6.45 32.98
CA ASP A 79 28.11 -7.60 33.79
C ASP A 79 27.01 -8.67 33.67
N VAL A 80 27.30 -9.93 34.04
CA VAL A 80 26.37 -11.06 33.90
C VAL A 80 25.14 -10.94 34.82
N PHE A 81 25.27 -10.17 35.90
CA PHE A 81 24.19 -9.73 36.78
C PHE A 81 24.48 -8.32 37.30
N ASN A 82 23.46 -7.65 37.81
CA ASN A 82 23.55 -6.26 38.27
C ASN A 82 24.09 -5.33 37.16
N GLY A 83 23.77 -5.69 35.92
CA GLY A 83 24.24 -5.02 34.72
C GLY A 83 23.36 -3.82 34.37
N HIS A 84 24.00 -2.75 33.96
CA HIS A 84 23.34 -1.74 33.14
C HIS A 84 23.28 -2.25 31.69
N VAL A 85 22.37 -1.70 30.89
CA VAL A 85 22.21 -2.11 29.48
C VAL A 85 22.65 -1.04 28.50
N SER A 86 23.14 -1.49 27.35
CA SER A 86 23.24 -0.70 26.14
C SER A 86 22.60 -1.41 24.94
N ASN A 87 22.03 -0.62 24.01
CA ASN A 87 21.58 -1.08 22.70
C ASN A 87 22.72 -1.18 21.66
N VAL A 88 23.94 -0.82 22.01
CA VAL A 88 25.14 -0.92 21.17
C VAL A 88 26.26 -1.63 21.91
N SER A 89 27.06 -2.40 21.20
CA SER A 89 28.20 -3.11 21.79
C SER A 89 29.36 -2.16 22.10
N ASP A 90 30.00 -2.30 23.25
CA ASP A 90 31.32 -1.72 23.50
C ASP A 90 32.16 -2.60 24.45
N ALA A 91 33.39 -2.16 24.79
CA ALA A 91 34.31 -2.94 25.62
C ALA A 91 33.90 -3.06 27.11
N VAL A 92 32.93 -2.26 27.57
CA VAL A 92 32.36 -2.27 28.92
C VAL A 92 31.07 -3.10 28.96
N TYR A 93 30.34 -3.18 27.85
CA TYR A 93 29.14 -4.00 27.70
C TYR A 93 29.42 -5.21 26.80
N ASP A 94 30.11 -6.21 27.35
CA ASP A 94 30.55 -7.41 26.60
C ASP A 94 29.65 -8.64 26.80
N GLN A 95 28.68 -8.56 27.70
CA GLN A 95 27.72 -9.64 27.95
C GLN A 95 26.50 -9.48 27.03
N VAL A 96 26.26 -10.45 26.15
CA VAL A 96 25.19 -10.38 25.13
C VAL A 96 23.90 -10.98 25.67
N VAL A 97 22.79 -10.27 25.44
CA VAL A 97 21.42 -10.77 25.57
C VAL A 97 20.79 -10.76 24.18
N GLY A 98 20.73 -11.93 23.56
CA GLY A 98 20.07 -12.14 22.28
C GLY A 98 18.58 -12.43 22.45
N PHE A 99 17.77 -11.90 21.54
CA PHE A 99 16.31 -12.06 21.53
C PHE A 99 15.87 -13.24 20.65
N GLY A 100 16.82 -13.94 20.01
CA GLY A 100 16.55 -15.03 19.08
C GLY A 100 16.24 -14.56 17.66
N ASP A 101 16.44 -15.44 16.68
CA ASP A 101 16.18 -15.13 15.27
C ASP A 101 14.69 -15.22 14.89
N ASN A 102 13.86 -15.81 15.77
CA ASN A 102 12.41 -15.98 15.58
C ASN A 102 11.60 -14.72 15.95
N LEU A 103 12.26 -13.66 16.37
CA LEU A 103 11.66 -12.36 16.63
C LEU A 103 12.37 -11.30 15.82
N ASN A 104 11.58 -10.49 15.13
CA ASN A 104 12.10 -9.23 14.63
C ASN A 104 11.93 -8.18 15.72
N CYS A 105 13.04 -7.63 16.19
CA CYS A 105 13.05 -6.64 17.25
C CYS A 105 13.84 -5.40 16.85
N GLU A 106 13.39 -4.25 17.33
CA GLU A 106 14.08 -2.98 17.14
C GLU A 106 14.06 -2.13 18.40
N TYR A 107 15.04 -1.24 18.50
CA TYR A 107 15.10 -0.20 19.51
C TYR A 107 14.40 1.05 18.98
N VAL A 108 13.38 1.54 19.69
CA VAL A 108 12.56 2.68 19.28
C VAL A 108 12.49 3.71 20.41
N GLU A 109 12.53 4.99 20.05
CA GLU A 109 12.20 6.09 20.96
C GLU A 109 10.72 6.44 20.79
N GLY A 110 9.87 6.06 21.76
CA GLY A 110 8.43 6.35 21.73
C GLY A 110 7.58 5.09 21.79
N ASP A 111 6.56 5.02 20.93
CA ASP A 111 5.65 3.87 20.85
C ASP A 111 6.16 2.83 19.86
N CYS A 112 5.87 1.56 20.13
CA CYS A 112 6.21 0.50 19.21
C CYS A 112 5.43 0.67 17.91
N PRO A 113 6.04 0.37 16.75
CA PRO A 113 5.33 0.39 15.48
C PRO A 113 4.16 -0.60 15.45
N GLU A 114 3.27 -0.40 14.50
CA GLU A 114 2.15 -1.30 14.29
C GLU A 114 2.65 -2.73 14.03
N GLY A 115 2.02 -3.73 14.67
CA GLY A 115 2.48 -5.12 14.64
C GLY A 115 3.60 -5.47 15.63
N PHE A 116 4.16 -4.51 16.38
CA PHE A 116 5.18 -4.77 17.39
C PHE A 116 4.64 -4.60 18.82
N GLY A 117 5.03 -5.53 19.68
CA GLY A 117 4.84 -5.49 21.12
C GLY A 117 6.05 -4.92 21.85
N CYS A 118 5.83 -4.15 22.91
CA CYS A 118 6.92 -3.78 23.81
C CYS A 118 7.37 -5.00 24.62
N VAL A 119 8.67 -5.30 24.58
CA VAL A 119 9.27 -6.40 25.34
C VAL A 119 10.01 -5.90 26.59
N VAL A 120 10.82 -4.85 26.46
CA VAL A 120 11.51 -4.21 27.60
C VAL A 120 11.75 -2.74 27.30
N THR A 121 11.85 -1.90 28.34
CA THR A 121 12.13 -0.47 28.19
C THR A 121 13.42 -0.06 28.88
N LEU A 122 14.11 0.95 28.32
CA LEU A 122 15.43 1.41 28.73
C LEU A 122 15.39 2.89 29.10
N SER A 123 16.02 3.27 30.21
CA SER A 123 16.09 4.67 30.63
C SER A 123 16.92 5.57 29.70
N ALA A 124 17.82 4.99 28.90
CA ALA A 124 18.67 5.62 27.89
C ALA A 124 19.13 4.58 26.85
N ALA A 125 19.79 5.00 25.76
CA ALA A 125 20.38 4.06 24.79
C ALA A 125 21.59 3.28 25.35
N THR A 126 22.33 3.91 26.26
CA THR A 126 23.55 3.35 26.88
C THR A 126 23.52 3.59 28.39
N ASN A 127 24.17 2.73 29.19
CA ASN A 127 24.19 2.87 30.65
C ASN A 127 22.79 2.96 31.26
N ALA A 128 21.88 2.17 30.71
CA ALA A 128 20.46 2.22 30.99
C ALA A 128 20.09 1.30 32.15
N HIS A 129 19.09 1.73 32.91
CA HIS A 129 18.29 0.85 33.73
C HIS A 129 17.11 0.33 32.90
N LEU A 130 16.61 -0.83 33.27
CA LEU A 130 15.51 -1.51 32.59
C LEU A 130 14.20 -1.38 33.36
N ALA A 131 13.10 -1.44 32.63
CA ALA A 131 11.77 -1.60 33.20
C ALA A 131 10.88 -2.43 32.26
N THR A 132 9.87 -3.10 32.83
CA THR A 132 8.82 -3.77 32.06
C THR A 132 7.96 -2.74 31.31
N CYS A 133 7.20 -3.20 30.31
CA CYS A 133 6.42 -2.34 29.41
C CYS A 133 5.11 -1.78 30.01
N GLY A 134 4.96 -1.83 31.34
CA GLY A 134 3.76 -1.39 32.07
C GLY A 134 3.89 -0.01 32.73
N ALA A 135 3.25 0.15 33.89
CA ALA A 135 3.28 1.40 34.63
C ALA A 135 4.70 1.71 35.14
N GLY A 136 5.30 2.77 34.59
CA GLY A 136 6.68 3.16 34.90
C GLY A 136 7.70 2.81 33.80
N ALA A 137 7.23 2.33 32.65
CA ALA A 137 8.02 2.16 31.44
C ALA A 137 8.74 3.45 31.00
N TYR A 138 9.95 3.29 30.46
CA TYR A 138 10.69 4.37 29.83
C TYR A 138 10.24 4.62 28.39
N SER A 139 10.62 5.76 27.83
CA SER A 139 10.31 6.13 26.44
C SER A 139 11.07 5.30 25.43
N ASN A 140 12.27 4.80 25.77
CA ASN A 140 13.03 3.96 24.87
C ASN A 140 12.59 2.51 25.08
N LYS A 141 12.24 1.83 24.00
CA LYS A 141 11.66 0.49 24.03
C LYS A 141 12.41 -0.43 23.10
N VAL A 142 12.52 -1.69 23.50
CA VAL A 142 12.73 -2.78 22.55
C VAL A 142 11.35 -3.31 22.19
N CYS A 143 11.01 -3.15 20.93
CA CYS A 143 9.75 -3.56 20.34
C CYS A 143 10.01 -4.79 19.50
N CYS A 144 9.22 -5.86 19.66
CA CYS A 144 9.35 -7.08 18.87
C CYS A 144 8.01 -7.50 18.27
N GLY A 145 8.03 -7.98 17.03
CA GLY A 145 6.90 -8.62 16.35
C GLY A 145 7.24 -10.08 16.00
N GLY A 146 6.21 -10.92 15.87
CA GLY A 146 6.35 -12.25 15.27
C GLY A 146 6.42 -12.17 13.74
N SER A 147 7.04 -13.16 13.10
CA SER A 147 6.87 -13.37 11.66
C SER A 147 5.45 -13.88 11.40
N GLU A 148 4.77 -13.27 10.44
CA GLU A 148 3.50 -13.74 9.93
C GLU A 148 3.67 -14.16 8.48
N ILE A 149 2.98 -15.22 8.10
CA ILE A 149 3.02 -15.79 6.76
C ILE A 149 1.61 -15.86 6.23
N MET A 150 1.36 -15.12 5.16
CA MET A 150 0.01 -14.86 4.72
C MET A 150 -0.10 -14.70 3.21
N TRP A 151 -1.29 -15.04 2.71
CA TRP A 151 -1.74 -14.66 1.39
C TRP A 151 -2.38 -13.28 1.43
N ALA A 152 -2.03 -12.42 0.48
CA ALA A 152 -2.70 -11.15 0.29
C ALA A 152 -3.06 -10.93 -1.19
N ASP A 153 -4.03 -10.05 -1.41
CA ASP A 153 -4.30 -9.52 -2.75
C ASP A 153 -3.22 -8.52 -3.18
N MET A 154 -3.35 -7.92 -4.36
CA MET A 154 -2.33 -6.99 -4.86
C MET A 154 -2.30 -5.63 -4.15
N ASN A 155 -3.29 -5.33 -3.31
CA ASN A 155 -3.31 -4.15 -2.44
C ASN A 155 -2.73 -4.47 -1.05
N GLY A 156 -2.38 -5.72 -0.76
CA GLY A 156 -1.87 -6.18 0.53
C GLY A 156 -2.95 -6.58 1.54
N ASP A 157 -4.22 -6.67 1.12
CA ASP A 157 -5.30 -7.12 1.99
C ASP A 157 -5.28 -8.65 2.13
N LEU A 158 -5.43 -9.17 3.35
CA LEU A 158 -5.42 -10.61 3.64
C LEU A 158 -6.55 -11.34 2.87
N ILE A 159 -6.19 -12.43 2.18
CA ILE A 159 -7.14 -13.27 1.45
C ILE A 159 -7.06 -14.73 1.87
N ASN A 160 -8.19 -15.43 1.69
CA ASN A 160 -8.28 -16.89 1.80
C ASN A 160 -8.91 -17.53 0.55
N SER A 161 -9.13 -16.73 -0.49
CA SER A 161 -9.60 -17.20 -1.78
C SER A 161 -9.16 -16.29 -2.92
N ALA A 162 -8.95 -16.87 -4.09
CA ALA A 162 -8.65 -16.17 -5.34
C ALA A 162 -9.33 -16.87 -6.55
N ASP A 163 -9.33 -16.23 -7.71
CA ASP A 163 -9.86 -16.75 -8.96
C ASP A 163 -8.73 -17.13 -9.95
N LEU A 164 -9.03 -17.99 -10.91
CA LEU A 164 -8.08 -18.36 -11.96
C LEU A 164 -7.63 -17.13 -12.75
N GLY A 165 -6.33 -16.88 -12.78
CA GLY A 165 -5.70 -15.76 -13.48
C GLY A 165 -5.29 -14.62 -12.57
N ASP A 166 -5.73 -14.63 -11.31
CA ASP A 166 -5.37 -13.60 -10.33
C ASP A 166 -3.89 -13.69 -9.99
N THR A 167 -3.31 -12.54 -9.70
CA THR A 167 -1.99 -12.41 -9.09
C THR A 167 -2.19 -12.19 -7.60
N VAL A 168 -1.58 -13.02 -6.77
CA VAL A 168 -1.63 -12.92 -5.31
C VAL A 168 -0.23 -12.70 -4.75
N GLN A 169 -0.18 -12.12 -3.56
CA GLN A 169 1.04 -11.93 -2.79
C GLN A 169 1.21 -13.05 -1.76
N MET A 170 2.42 -13.59 -1.69
CA MET A 170 2.91 -14.44 -0.60
C MET A 170 3.79 -13.56 0.26
N ILE A 171 3.36 -13.27 1.48
CA ILE A 171 4.06 -12.33 2.36
C ILE A 171 4.61 -13.10 3.55
N LYS A 172 5.91 -12.92 3.79
CA LYS A 172 6.52 -13.17 5.10
C LYS A 172 6.92 -11.82 5.70
N THR A 173 6.28 -11.45 6.80
CA THR A 173 6.63 -10.20 7.46
C THR A 173 8.02 -10.31 8.08
N TYR A 174 8.74 -9.18 8.07
CA TYR A 174 10.04 -9.05 8.73
C TYR A 174 11.13 -10.00 8.21
N ALA A 175 11.09 -10.36 6.92
CA ALA A 175 12.11 -11.14 6.24
C ALA A 175 12.72 -10.32 5.09
N GLY A 176 14.05 -10.29 5.00
CA GLY A 176 14.76 -9.50 3.97
C GLY A 176 15.18 -10.29 2.72
N SER A 177 15.01 -11.61 2.70
CA SER A 177 15.30 -12.46 1.55
C SER A 177 14.74 -13.86 1.74
N GLY A 178 14.35 -14.52 0.65
CA GLY A 178 13.92 -15.91 0.67
C GLY A 178 13.26 -16.32 -0.64
N SER A 179 12.85 -17.58 -0.71
CA SER A 179 12.06 -18.11 -1.82
C SER A 179 10.82 -18.82 -1.30
N PHE A 180 9.75 -18.75 -2.09
CA PHE A 180 8.47 -19.36 -1.81
C PHE A 180 8.28 -20.61 -2.65
N ASP A 181 7.81 -21.67 -2.00
CA ASP A 181 7.38 -22.92 -2.63
C ASP A 181 5.88 -23.08 -2.37
N ILE A 182 5.09 -23.29 -3.43
CA ILE A 182 3.64 -23.43 -3.39
C ILE A 182 3.27 -24.88 -3.63
N PHE A 183 2.38 -25.38 -2.80
CA PHE A 183 1.87 -26.74 -2.86
C PHE A 183 0.36 -26.73 -2.60
N GLU A 184 -0.29 -27.81 -2.98
CA GLU A 184 -1.66 -28.09 -2.62
C GLU A 184 -1.71 -29.38 -1.81
N ASN A 185 -2.42 -29.33 -0.68
CA ASN A 185 -2.50 -30.46 0.24
C ASN A 185 -3.75 -31.28 -0.05
N ASP A 186 -3.54 -32.55 -0.40
CA ASP A 186 -4.63 -33.51 -0.43
C ASP A 186 -5.00 -33.92 1.00
N ASP A 187 -6.14 -33.45 1.53
CA ASP A 187 -6.69 -33.88 2.82
C ASP A 187 -7.25 -35.32 2.70
N SER A 188 -6.38 -36.29 2.41
CA SER A 188 -6.72 -37.70 2.32
C SER A 188 -6.43 -38.39 3.65
N LEU A 189 -7.44 -39.06 4.22
CA LEU A 189 -7.36 -39.94 5.41
C LEU A 189 -6.29 -41.07 5.32
N PHE A 190 -5.51 -41.13 4.24
CA PHE A 190 -4.45 -42.10 3.96
C PHE A 190 -3.05 -41.47 3.84
N GLU A 191 -2.87 -40.24 4.31
CA GLU A 191 -1.61 -39.47 4.39
C GLU A 191 -0.38 -40.30 4.85
N PHE A 192 -0.59 -41.37 5.61
CA PHE A 192 0.50 -42.27 6.06
C PHE A 192 1.10 -43.18 4.97
N LEU A 193 0.56 -43.25 3.74
CA LEU A 193 1.01 -44.21 2.73
C LEU A 193 1.51 -43.62 1.40
N VAL A 194 1.21 -42.37 1.08
CA VAL A 194 1.74 -41.68 -0.11
C VAL A 194 1.74 -40.17 0.19
N ASP A 195 2.93 -39.57 0.31
CA ASP A 195 3.09 -38.10 0.23
C ASP A 195 2.67 -37.70 -1.20
N VAL A 196 1.49 -37.11 -1.36
CA VAL A 196 1.04 -36.54 -2.64
C VAL A 196 0.64 -35.09 -2.45
N ASP A 197 1.43 -34.32 -1.68
CA ASP A 197 1.32 -32.87 -1.76
C ASP A 197 1.75 -32.47 -3.18
N ASP A 198 0.84 -31.88 -3.94
CA ASP A 198 1.09 -31.53 -5.33
C ASP A 198 1.97 -30.28 -5.37
N GLU A 199 3.22 -30.44 -5.82
CA GLU A 199 4.16 -29.33 -6.01
C GLU A 199 3.67 -28.42 -7.15
N ILE A 200 3.11 -27.26 -6.79
CA ILE A 200 2.53 -26.31 -7.74
C ILE A 200 3.63 -25.44 -8.36
N ARG A 201 4.45 -24.80 -7.52
CA ARG A 201 5.57 -23.94 -7.93
C ARG A 201 6.68 -24.02 -6.90
N THR A 202 7.94 -23.95 -7.32
CA THR A 202 9.09 -23.92 -6.42
C THR A 202 10.08 -22.83 -6.80
N GLY A 203 10.80 -22.32 -5.80
CA GLY A 203 11.87 -21.35 -5.96
C GLY A 203 11.43 -19.96 -6.44
N LEU A 204 10.20 -19.55 -6.11
CA LEU A 204 9.73 -18.20 -6.43
C LEU A 204 10.47 -17.19 -5.55
N VAL A 205 11.37 -16.41 -6.13
CA VAL A 205 12.17 -15.43 -5.38
C VAL A 205 11.27 -14.30 -4.90
N GLY A 206 11.34 -13.97 -3.61
CA GLY A 206 10.67 -12.80 -3.04
C GLY A 206 11.47 -11.52 -3.24
N ASP A 207 10.74 -10.42 -3.35
CA ASP A 207 11.30 -9.07 -3.31
C ASP A 207 11.22 -8.50 -1.89
N ASP A 208 12.20 -7.66 -1.52
CA ASP A 208 12.19 -6.91 -0.27
C ASP A 208 11.30 -5.66 -0.43
N VAL A 209 10.15 -5.67 0.24
CA VAL A 209 9.17 -4.58 0.22
C VAL A 209 9.02 -4.03 1.64
N GLY A 210 9.72 -2.94 1.90
CA GLY A 210 9.77 -2.33 3.22
C GLY A 210 10.56 -3.19 4.20
N SER A 211 9.85 -3.87 5.11
CA SER A 211 10.43 -4.87 6.01
C SER A 211 10.02 -6.30 5.67
N ASN A 212 9.23 -6.51 4.63
CA ASN A 212 8.59 -7.78 4.33
C ASN A 212 9.22 -8.44 3.11
N LEU A 213 9.26 -9.76 3.10
CA LEU A 213 9.56 -10.53 1.91
C LEU A 213 8.25 -10.81 1.20
N VAL A 214 8.13 -10.34 -0.05
CA VAL A 214 6.91 -10.48 -0.84
C VAL A 214 7.21 -11.24 -2.12
N GLY A 215 6.64 -12.43 -2.26
CA GLY A 215 6.58 -13.18 -3.51
C GLY A 215 5.26 -12.91 -4.24
N LYS A 216 5.25 -12.99 -5.56
CA LYS A 216 4.03 -12.84 -6.37
C LYS A 216 3.78 -14.11 -7.17
N TRP A 217 2.52 -14.55 -7.20
CA TRP A 217 2.11 -15.70 -7.98
C TRP A 217 0.86 -15.39 -8.79
N THR A 218 0.98 -15.44 -10.12
CA THR A 218 -0.17 -15.44 -11.01
C THR A 218 -0.68 -16.86 -11.20
N ILE A 219 -1.91 -17.11 -10.77
CA ILE A 219 -2.56 -18.42 -10.81
C ILE A 219 -2.87 -18.80 -12.25
N THR A 220 -2.25 -19.85 -12.75
CA THR A 220 -2.42 -20.31 -14.14
C THR A 220 -3.25 -21.59 -14.23
N ARG A 221 -3.71 -21.92 -15.45
CA ARG A 221 -4.33 -23.23 -15.71
C ARG A 221 -3.34 -24.39 -15.61
N GLU A 222 -2.05 -24.12 -15.77
CA GLU A 222 -1.03 -25.14 -15.59
C GLU A 222 -0.92 -25.51 -14.11
N ASP A 223 -1.00 -24.52 -13.22
CA ASP A 223 -0.98 -24.72 -11.78
C ASP A 223 -2.17 -25.58 -11.34
N LEU A 224 -3.40 -25.19 -11.73
CA LEU A 224 -4.61 -25.99 -11.46
C LEU A 224 -4.65 -27.34 -12.20
N GLY A 225 -3.75 -27.57 -13.15
CA GLY A 225 -3.61 -28.85 -13.84
C GLY A 225 -2.68 -29.82 -13.12
N ARG A 226 -1.99 -29.35 -12.07
CA ARG A 226 -1.13 -30.17 -11.21
C ARG A 226 -1.92 -30.81 -10.07
N THR A 227 -2.99 -30.18 -9.60
CA THR A 227 -3.87 -30.69 -8.54
C THR A 227 -4.81 -31.81 -9.01
N GLU A 228 -5.43 -32.51 -8.06
CA GLU A 228 -6.54 -33.42 -8.39
C GLU A 228 -7.70 -32.65 -9.06
N TYR A 229 -8.28 -33.24 -10.11
CA TYR A 229 -9.36 -32.59 -10.85
C TYR A 229 -10.57 -32.32 -9.96
N GLY A 230 -10.85 -31.03 -9.73
CA GLY A 230 -11.98 -30.58 -8.94
C GLY A 230 -11.64 -30.37 -7.46
N ASP A 231 -10.40 -30.67 -7.05
CA ASP A 231 -9.82 -30.11 -5.85
C ASP A 231 -9.01 -28.88 -6.20
N TYR A 232 -9.46 -27.75 -5.64
CA TYR A 232 -8.82 -26.45 -5.79
C TYR A 232 -8.85 -25.73 -4.45
N THR A 233 -8.73 -26.50 -3.37
CA THR A 233 -8.71 -25.99 -2.00
C THR A 233 -7.31 -26.15 -1.43
N GLU A 234 -7.09 -25.65 -0.21
CA GLU A 234 -5.88 -25.95 0.57
C GLU A 234 -4.52 -25.64 -0.08
N PHE A 235 -4.45 -24.67 -1.00
CA PHE A 235 -3.17 -24.16 -1.49
C PHE A 235 -2.43 -23.46 -0.36
N ARG A 236 -1.16 -23.80 -0.19
CA ARG A 236 -0.29 -23.22 0.83
C ARG A 236 1.04 -22.87 0.22
N PHE A 237 1.78 -22.01 0.88
CA PHE A 237 3.18 -21.79 0.56
C PHE A 237 4.07 -22.00 1.78
N ILE A 238 5.30 -22.43 1.52
CA ILE A 238 6.38 -22.53 2.49
C ILE A 238 7.44 -21.47 2.20
N VAL A 239 7.95 -20.85 3.25
CA VAL A 239 9.11 -19.95 3.21
C VAL A 239 9.90 -20.11 4.51
N ASP A 240 11.20 -20.37 4.38
CA ASP A 240 12.11 -20.71 5.48
C ASP A 240 11.60 -21.82 6.44
N GLY A 241 10.86 -22.78 5.90
CA GLY A 241 10.33 -23.93 6.66
C GLY A 241 9.04 -23.64 7.45
N GLU A 242 8.53 -22.42 7.41
CA GLU A 242 7.22 -22.06 7.94
C GLU A 242 6.16 -22.12 6.83
N THR A 243 4.91 -22.43 7.18
CA THR A 243 3.81 -22.69 6.22
C THR A 243 2.67 -21.69 6.40
N SER A 244 2.12 -21.21 5.29
CA SER A 244 0.97 -20.29 5.28
C SER A 244 -0.34 -20.99 5.66
N GLU A 245 -1.35 -20.19 5.97
CA GLU A 245 -2.74 -20.63 5.91
C GLU A 245 -3.17 -21.02 4.48
N ALA A 246 -4.28 -21.76 4.40
CA ALA A 246 -4.83 -22.25 3.13
C ALA A 246 -5.49 -21.12 2.30
N LEU A 247 -5.29 -21.20 0.99
CA LEU A 247 -5.94 -20.40 -0.04
C LEU A 247 -6.82 -21.30 -0.92
N ASN A 248 -8.06 -20.90 -1.15
CA ASN A 248 -8.96 -21.61 -2.08
C ASN A 248 -8.96 -20.93 -3.45
N ILE A 249 -8.90 -21.71 -4.52
CA ILE A 249 -8.92 -21.17 -5.88
C ILE A 249 -10.20 -21.55 -6.60
N ASN A 250 -10.92 -20.54 -7.08
CA ASN A 250 -12.03 -20.77 -7.99
C ASN A 250 -11.51 -20.91 -9.43
N PRO A 251 -11.80 -22.02 -10.14
CA PRO A 251 -11.27 -22.27 -11.48
C PRO A 251 -11.87 -21.38 -12.57
N LYS A 252 -12.81 -20.50 -12.23
CA LYS A 252 -13.38 -19.50 -13.14
C LYS A 252 -12.58 -18.23 -13.04
N ARG A 253 -12.39 -17.57 -14.19
CA ARG A 253 -11.78 -16.24 -14.23
C ARG A 253 -12.75 -15.20 -13.71
N ASN A 254 -12.23 -14.33 -12.88
CA ASN A 254 -12.81 -13.05 -12.51
C ASN A 254 -11.71 -12.00 -12.72
N ASP A 255 -12.10 -10.77 -13.04
CA ASP A 255 -11.16 -9.69 -13.36
C ASP A 255 -11.70 -8.44 -12.71
N SER A 256 -11.05 -7.98 -11.65
CA SER A 256 -11.37 -6.70 -11.06
C SER A 256 -10.98 -5.59 -12.05
N LYS A 257 -11.59 -4.41 -11.88
CA LYS A 257 -11.32 -3.30 -12.79
C LYS A 257 -10.14 -2.50 -12.26
N MET A 258 -9.07 -2.38 -13.04
CA MET A 258 -8.03 -1.37 -12.79
C MET A 258 -8.60 0.05 -12.76
N ILE A 259 -8.37 0.76 -11.67
CA ILE A 259 -8.76 2.17 -11.48
C ILE A 259 -7.52 2.98 -11.18
N ILE A 260 -7.25 3.99 -12.01
CA ILE A 260 -6.22 5.01 -11.78
C ILE A 260 -6.93 6.36 -11.68
N SER A 261 -6.65 7.11 -10.62
CA SER A 261 -7.22 8.45 -10.38
C SER A 261 -6.16 9.41 -9.89
N ILE A 262 -6.28 10.68 -10.30
CA ILE A 262 -5.49 11.78 -9.72
C ILE A 262 -6.47 12.53 -8.84
N GLU A 263 -6.32 12.42 -7.52
CA GLU A 263 -7.24 13.01 -6.55
C GLU A 263 -6.89 14.47 -6.25
N ASP A 264 -5.60 14.78 -6.21
CA ASP A 264 -5.07 16.13 -6.04
C ASP A 264 -3.84 16.33 -6.96
N PRO A 265 -3.69 17.48 -7.61
CA PRO A 265 -4.66 18.56 -7.71
C PRO A 265 -5.84 18.19 -8.60
N ALA A 266 -7.05 18.57 -8.16
CA ALA A 266 -8.25 18.44 -8.98
C ALA A 266 -8.11 19.21 -10.30
N CYS A 267 -8.67 18.66 -11.39
CA CYS A 267 -8.60 19.32 -12.68
C CYS A 267 -9.24 20.72 -12.64
N GLY A 268 -8.61 21.69 -13.32
CA GLY A 268 -9.01 23.09 -13.28
C GLY A 268 -8.47 23.89 -12.09
N SER A 269 -7.69 23.27 -11.20
CA SER A 269 -6.98 23.98 -10.12
C SER A 269 -5.95 24.97 -10.67
N SER A 270 -5.63 26.01 -9.87
CA SER A 270 -4.62 27.01 -10.24
C SER A 270 -3.62 27.31 -9.12
N PHE A 271 -2.37 27.49 -9.49
CA PHE A 271 -1.25 27.83 -8.60
C PHE A 271 -0.48 29.04 -9.14
N ASP A 272 0.27 29.73 -8.29
CA ASP A 272 1.12 30.84 -8.73
C ASP A 272 2.56 30.36 -8.97
N VAL A 273 3.21 30.89 -10.01
CA VAL A 273 4.65 30.67 -10.26
C VAL A 273 5.45 31.10 -9.03
N GLY A 274 6.38 30.24 -8.59
CA GLY A 274 7.21 30.50 -7.41
C GLY A 274 6.48 30.33 -6.08
N GLY A 275 5.24 29.80 -6.10
CA GLY A 275 4.56 29.30 -4.92
C GLY A 275 5.25 28.05 -4.33
N PRO A 276 4.82 27.61 -3.14
CA PRO A 276 5.29 26.35 -2.57
C PRO A 276 4.88 25.16 -3.45
N SER A 277 5.61 24.05 -3.32
CA SER A 277 5.23 22.77 -3.93
C SER A 277 3.79 22.37 -3.58
N ARG A 278 3.18 21.60 -4.47
CA ARG A 278 1.86 21.01 -4.29
C ARG A 278 1.99 19.50 -4.37
N GLN A 279 1.26 18.83 -3.50
CA GLN A 279 1.18 17.38 -3.53
C GLN A 279 0.39 16.95 -4.77
N ILE A 280 0.88 15.93 -5.45
CA ILE A 280 0.16 15.19 -6.46
C ILE A 280 -0.20 13.85 -5.83
N GLY A 281 -1.49 13.61 -5.65
CA GLY A 281 -2.05 12.37 -5.10
C GLY A 281 -2.60 11.49 -6.21
N VAL A 282 -2.05 10.29 -6.35
CA VAL A 282 -2.50 9.27 -7.30
C VAL A 282 -3.00 8.06 -6.52
N ILE A 283 -4.21 7.60 -6.84
CA ILE A 283 -4.74 6.32 -6.36
C ILE A 283 -4.73 5.35 -7.53
N ALA A 284 -4.11 4.19 -7.32
CA ALA A 284 -4.07 3.08 -8.24
C ALA A 284 -4.60 1.83 -7.54
N ASN A 285 -5.61 1.17 -8.11
CA ASN A 285 -6.25 0.01 -7.48
C ASN A 285 -6.65 -1.03 -8.53
N ASP A 286 -6.19 -2.25 -8.30
CA ASP A 286 -6.57 -3.47 -9.00
C ASP A 286 -6.27 -4.63 -8.03
N VAL A 287 -7.29 -5.32 -7.52
CA VAL A 287 -7.09 -6.24 -6.38
C VAL A 287 -6.41 -7.53 -6.81
N ASP A 288 -6.60 -7.95 -8.05
CA ASP A 288 -6.20 -9.25 -8.58
C ASP A 288 -5.11 -9.16 -9.65
N ASP A 289 -4.61 -7.97 -9.96
CA ASP A 289 -3.49 -7.78 -10.89
C ASP A 289 -2.50 -6.74 -10.38
N GLU A 290 -1.21 -7.00 -10.61
CA GLU A 290 -0.16 -6.03 -10.32
C GLU A 290 -0.21 -4.88 -11.32
N ILE A 291 -0.18 -3.65 -10.81
CA ILE A 291 -0.14 -2.40 -11.55
C ILE A 291 1.32 -1.95 -11.64
N VAL A 292 1.74 -1.56 -12.85
CA VAL A 292 2.97 -0.81 -13.08
C VAL A 292 2.61 0.50 -13.77
N GLY A 293 2.78 1.59 -13.04
CA GLY A 293 2.39 2.94 -13.44
C GLY A 293 3.51 3.96 -13.45
N SER A 294 3.28 5.04 -14.19
CA SER A 294 4.16 6.20 -14.28
C SER A 294 3.34 7.49 -14.12
N LEU A 295 3.91 8.43 -13.38
CA LEU A 295 3.39 9.78 -13.20
C LEU A 295 4.26 10.74 -14.01
N SER A 296 3.64 11.55 -14.86
CA SER A 296 4.33 12.55 -15.65
C SER A 296 3.69 13.93 -15.55
N VAL A 297 4.53 14.97 -15.61
CA VAL A 297 4.13 16.38 -15.64
C VAL A 297 4.73 17.01 -16.89
N LEU A 298 3.90 17.63 -17.73
CA LEU A 298 4.30 18.16 -19.04
C LEU A 298 5.01 17.11 -19.94
N GLY A 299 4.61 15.84 -19.82
CA GLY A 299 5.18 14.73 -20.58
C GLY A 299 6.56 14.26 -20.11
N VAL A 300 7.05 14.77 -18.98
CA VAL A 300 8.27 14.28 -18.33
C VAL A 300 7.86 13.41 -17.15
N GLU A 301 8.35 12.17 -17.11
CA GLU A 301 8.15 11.27 -15.96
C GLU A 301 8.81 11.88 -14.71
N VAL A 302 8.04 11.95 -13.63
CA VAL A 302 8.45 12.48 -12.34
C VAL A 302 8.44 11.44 -11.24
N ASP A 303 7.69 10.35 -11.42
CA ASP A 303 7.62 9.22 -10.48
C ASP A 303 7.05 7.95 -11.14
N THR A 304 7.14 6.83 -10.43
CA THR A 304 6.50 5.55 -10.77
C THR A 304 5.63 5.07 -9.62
N PHE A 305 4.61 4.26 -9.89
CA PHE A 305 3.69 3.78 -8.86
C PHE A 305 3.19 2.36 -9.12
N GLY A 306 2.81 1.65 -8.03
CA GLY A 306 2.22 0.31 -8.06
C GLY A 306 0.73 0.32 -7.67
N ASN A 307 0.27 -0.70 -6.95
CA ASN A 307 -1.08 -0.83 -6.39
C ASN A 307 -1.31 0.02 -5.12
N GLU A 308 -0.50 1.04 -4.90
CA GLU A 308 -0.51 1.87 -3.70
C GLU A 308 -0.80 3.35 -4.01
N GLU A 309 -1.19 4.09 -2.98
CA GLU A 309 -1.33 5.54 -3.08
C GLU A 309 0.05 6.20 -3.20
N VAL A 310 0.21 7.09 -4.17
CA VAL A 310 1.42 7.90 -4.33
C VAL A 310 1.13 9.36 -4.04
N LEU A 311 1.96 9.93 -3.16
CA LEU A 311 1.93 11.33 -2.76
C LEU A 311 3.26 12.00 -3.10
N LEU A 312 3.28 12.79 -4.18
CA LEU A 312 4.49 13.46 -4.66
C LEU A 312 4.41 14.98 -4.48
N ASP A 313 5.33 15.58 -3.71
CA ASP A 313 5.47 17.04 -3.68
C ASP A 313 6.15 17.56 -4.95
N HIS A 314 5.40 18.31 -5.78
CA HIS A 314 5.88 18.82 -7.05
C HIS A 314 5.88 20.37 -7.12
N PRO A 315 7.01 20.99 -7.53
CA PRO A 315 7.06 22.44 -7.75
C PRO A 315 6.51 22.83 -9.13
N PHE A 316 5.43 23.60 -9.16
CA PHE A 316 4.83 24.11 -10.39
C PHE A 316 5.49 25.44 -10.83
N GLY A 317 6.59 25.34 -11.59
CA GLY A 317 7.44 26.50 -11.93
C GLY A 317 7.19 27.15 -13.29
N VAL A 318 6.47 26.49 -14.21
CA VAL A 318 6.29 26.98 -15.59
C VAL A 318 4.88 27.54 -15.75
N PRO A 319 4.70 28.84 -16.08
CA PRO A 319 3.38 29.41 -16.28
C PRO A 319 2.68 28.81 -17.50
N GLY A 320 1.37 28.64 -17.41
CA GLY A 320 0.55 28.07 -18.49
C GLY A 320 -0.35 26.94 -18.02
N ASN A 321 -0.80 26.13 -18.97
CA ASN A 321 -1.46 24.85 -18.71
C ASN A 321 -0.38 23.80 -18.40
N VAL A 322 -0.52 23.13 -17.26
CA VAL A 322 0.31 22.00 -16.87
C VAL A 322 -0.56 20.75 -16.81
N GLN A 323 -0.23 19.78 -17.66
CA GLN A 323 -0.91 18.49 -17.68
C GLN A 323 -0.14 17.49 -16.80
N ILE A 324 -0.86 16.88 -15.87
CA ILE A 324 -0.43 15.78 -15.02
C ILE A 324 -1.09 14.52 -15.58
N ILE A 325 -0.30 13.49 -15.84
CA ILE A 325 -0.79 12.23 -16.41
C ILE A 325 -0.30 11.08 -15.52
N ALA A 326 -1.24 10.31 -14.99
CA ALA A 326 -0.97 9.02 -14.37
C ALA A 326 -1.42 7.94 -15.36
N GLU A 327 -0.49 7.12 -15.84
CA GLU A 327 -0.77 6.03 -16.78
C GLU A 327 -0.18 4.74 -16.24
N ALA A 328 -0.96 3.65 -16.32
CA ALA A 328 -0.52 2.35 -15.85
C ALA A 328 -1.03 1.21 -16.72
N ASN A 329 -0.31 0.09 -16.63
CA ASN A 329 -0.75 -1.21 -17.15
C ASN A 329 -0.81 -2.21 -16.00
N ASN A 330 -1.73 -3.17 -16.09
CA ASN A 330 -1.77 -4.30 -15.18
C ASN A 330 -1.12 -5.57 -15.80
N THR A 331 -0.90 -6.62 -15.00
CA THR A 331 -0.30 -7.88 -15.46
C THR A 331 -1.09 -8.61 -16.55
N ARG A 332 -2.39 -8.31 -16.72
CA ARG A 332 -3.24 -8.80 -17.82
C ARG A 332 -3.18 -7.92 -19.08
N GLY A 333 -2.38 -6.85 -19.07
CA GLY A 333 -2.20 -5.93 -20.19
C GLY A 333 -3.35 -4.94 -20.39
N LYS A 334 -4.20 -4.74 -19.37
CA LYS A 334 -5.16 -3.64 -19.34
C LYS A 334 -4.41 -2.34 -19.16
N ILE A 335 -4.91 -1.26 -19.77
CA ILE A 335 -4.34 0.08 -19.68
C ILE A 335 -5.36 0.99 -19.04
N SER A 336 -4.90 1.87 -18.14
CA SER A 336 -5.72 2.92 -17.55
C SER A 336 -4.93 4.21 -17.45
N ARG A 337 -5.62 5.34 -17.58
CA ARG A 337 -5.00 6.67 -17.57
C ARG A 337 -5.91 7.68 -16.89
N SER A 338 -5.34 8.45 -15.98
CA SER A 338 -5.95 9.66 -15.43
C SER A 338 -5.18 10.89 -15.88
N VAL A 339 -5.90 11.99 -16.13
CA VAL A 339 -5.32 13.26 -16.57
C VAL A 339 -5.91 14.38 -15.74
N SER A 340 -5.05 15.18 -15.11
CA SER A 340 -5.44 16.43 -14.45
C SER A 340 -4.70 17.58 -15.11
N SER A 341 -5.46 18.52 -15.69
CA SER A 341 -4.94 19.77 -16.23
C SER A 341 -5.07 20.86 -15.17
N VAL A 342 -3.96 21.49 -14.81
CA VAL A 342 -3.92 22.63 -13.88
C VAL A 342 -3.35 23.88 -14.53
N MET A 343 -3.57 25.03 -13.92
CA MET A 343 -3.08 26.32 -14.41
C MET A 343 -2.01 26.87 -13.48
N VAL A 344 -0.87 27.25 -14.04
CA VAL A 344 0.20 27.94 -13.30
C VAL A 344 0.22 29.40 -13.75
N LEU A 345 -0.08 30.30 -12.83
CA LEU A 345 -0.30 31.72 -13.07
C LEU A 345 0.98 32.52 -12.83
N ASP A 346 1.45 33.25 -13.85
CA ASP A 346 2.41 34.32 -13.62
C ASP A 346 1.65 35.56 -13.12
N ARG A 347 1.87 35.91 -11.84
CA ARG A 347 1.26 37.06 -11.14
C ARG A 347 2.06 38.34 -11.29
N THR A 348 3.01 38.40 -12.23
CA THR A 348 3.79 39.61 -12.56
C THR A 348 3.32 40.31 -13.83
N VAL A 349 2.52 39.63 -14.65
CA VAL A 349 2.01 40.12 -15.93
C VAL A 349 0.52 39.80 -16.11
N ASP A 350 -0.13 40.49 -17.04
CA ASP A 350 -1.47 40.11 -17.50
C ASP A 350 -1.38 38.82 -18.33
N GLY A 351 -2.34 37.92 -18.17
CA GLY A 351 -2.29 36.59 -18.79
C GLY A 351 -3.64 35.90 -18.85
N LYS A 352 -3.74 34.89 -19.71
CA LYS A 352 -4.91 34.01 -19.86
C LYS A 352 -4.42 32.57 -19.72
N TYR A 353 -5.06 31.81 -18.84
CA TYR A 353 -4.69 30.43 -18.51
C TYR A 353 -5.94 29.57 -18.59
N SER A 354 -5.84 28.37 -19.15
CA SER A 354 -6.97 27.43 -19.26
C SER A 354 -6.53 26.01 -18.95
N ALA A 355 -7.45 25.26 -18.36
CA ALA A 355 -7.34 23.83 -18.09
C ALA A 355 -8.57 23.14 -18.68
N ALA A 356 -8.34 22.36 -19.74
CA ALA A 356 -9.33 21.51 -20.35
C ALA A 356 -9.38 20.16 -19.62
N CYS A 357 -10.57 19.77 -19.19
CA CYS A 357 -10.82 18.58 -18.38
C CYS A 357 -11.97 17.78 -18.98
N ILE A 358 -11.77 16.47 -19.18
CA ILE A 358 -12.83 15.53 -19.53
C ILE A 358 -13.03 14.65 -18.29
N ASP A 359 -14.07 14.96 -17.52
CA ASP A 359 -14.44 14.25 -16.29
C ASP A 359 -15.04 12.88 -16.60
N ARG A 360 -15.80 12.82 -17.70
CA ARG A 360 -16.39 11.58 -18.21
C ARG A 360 -16.43 11.64 -19.75
N PRO A 361 -16.14 10.54 -20.45
CA PRO A 361 -15.65 9.25 -19.95
C PRO A 361 -14.22 9.32 -19.40
N ARG A 362 -13.85 8.37 -18.53
CA ARG A 362 -12.42 8.19 -18.18
C ARG A 362 -11.64 7.66 -19.38
N ASN A 363 -10.34 7.92 -19.43
CA ASN A 363 -9.51 7.31 -20.49
C ASN A 363 -9.54 5.79 -20.32
N PHE A 364 -9.62 5.08 -21.45
CA PHE A 364 -9.72 3.61 -21.52
C PHE A 364 -10.94 3.01 -20.79
N GLU A 365 -11.98 3.82 -20.53
CA GLU A 365 -13.22 3.29 -19.96
C GLU A 365 -14.02 2.49 -21.01
N ASP A 366 -14.34 1.24 -20.66
CA ASP A 366 -15.23 0.40 -21.45
C ASP A 366 -16.69 0.79 -21.24
N PHE A 367 -17.45 0.84 -22.35
CA PHE A 367 -18.88 1.12 -22.35
C PHE A 367 -19.66 0.15 -23.22
N ASP A 368 -20.86 -0.21 -22.76
CA ASP A 368 -21.85 -0.90 -23.57
C ASP A 368 -22.66 0.11 -24.39
N GLY A 369 -22.65 -0.05 -25.71
CA GLY A 369 -23.39 0.77 -26.65
C GLY A 369 -22.57 1.90 -27.28
N ASN A 370 -23.25 2.76 -28.04
CA ASN A 370 -22.62 3.79 -28.87
C ASN A 370 -22.90 5.21 -28.37
N SER A 371 -23.65 5.37 -27.29
CA SER A 371 -24.14 6.66 -26.79
C SER A 371 -23.48 6.95 -25.45
N ILE A 372 -22.50 7.85 -25.45
CA ILE A 372 -21.60 8.07 -24.32
C ILE A 372 -21.84 9.46 -23.75
N ALA A 373 -22.06 9.53 -22.44
CA ALA A 373 -22.15 10.80 -21.73
C ALA A 373 -20.76 11.46 -21.64
N ILE A 374 -20.68 12.69 -22.10
CA ILE A 374 -19.52 13.58 -21.98
C ILE A 374 -19.78 14.57 -20.85
N ASP A 375 -18.83 14.67 -19.93
CA ASP A 375 -18.79 15.69 -18.88
C ASP A 375 -17.40 16.33 -18.86
N ALA A 376 -17.37 17.65 -18.91
CA ALA A 376 -16.19 18.50 -18.84
C ALA A 376 -16.42 19.67 -17.87
N SER A 377 -17.33 19.50 -16.92
CA SER A 377 -17.78 20.52 -15.97
C SER A 377 -16.71 20.99 -14.99
N THR A 378 -15.57 20.29 -14.86
CA THR A 378 -14.40 20.77 -14.10
C THR A 378 -13.43 21.62 -14.92
N SER A 379 -13.63 21.76 -16.23
CA SER A 379 -12.78 22.65 -17.07
C SER A 379 -12.82 24.09 -16.54
N ARG A 380 -11.68 24.77 -16.44
CA ARG A 380 -11.59 26.13 -15.88
C ARG A 380 -10.68 27.01 -16.71
N ALA A 381 -10.86 28.32 -16.56
CA ALA A 381 -9.93 29.32 -17.03
C ALA A 381 -9.68 30.39 -15.96
N VAL A 382 -8.51 31.00 -16.01
CA VAL A 382 -8.16 32.16 -15.18
C VAL A 382 -7.66 33.28 -16.08
N ARG A 383 -8.26 34.46 -15.94
CA ARG A 383 -7.75 35.70 -16.52
C ARG A 383 -7.05 36.49 -15.44
N VAL A 384 -5.77 36.78 -15.65
CA VAL A 384 -4.95 37.64 -14.80
C VAL A 384 -4.86 39.03 -15.44
N THR A 385 -5.19 40.06 -14.66
CA THR A 385 -5.20 41.46 -15.12
C THR A 385 -4.59 42.40 -14.09
N ASN A 386 -4.42 43.67 -14.47
CA ASN A 386 -3.88 44.75 -13.63
C ASN A 386 -2.44 44.47 -13.18
N GLY A 387 -1.57 44.09 -14.12
CA GLY A 387 -0.17 43.79 -13.86
C GLY A 387 -0.01 42.60 -12.90
N GLY A 388 -0.85 41.58 -13.05
CA GLY A 388 -0.75 40.38 -12.22
C GLY A 388 -1.51 40.43 -10.88
N THR A 389 -2.14 41.54 -10.52
CA THR A 389 -2.78 41.69 -9.19
C THR A 389 -4.18 41.10 -9.09
N THR A 390 -4.93 41.01 -10.18
CA THR A 390 -6.30 40.49 -10.19
C THR A 390 -6.34 39.13 -10.90
N ALA A 391 -6.99 38.12 -10.31
CA ALA A 391 -7.27 36.83 -10.96
C ALA A 391 -8.79 36.64 -11.00
N THR A 392 -9.34 36.40 -12.18
CA THR A 392 -10.76 36.10 -12.38
C THR A 392 -10.88 34.69 -12.93
N VAL A 393 -11.52 33.81 -12.15
CA VAL A 393 -11.87 32.46 -12.57
C VAL A 393 -13.10 32.54 -13.48
N ILE A 394 -13.06 31.78 -14.57
CA ILE A 394 -14.15 31.62 -15.53
C ILE A 394 -14.51 30.14 -15.53
N VAL A 395 -15.80 29.85 -15.37
CA VAL A 395 -16.32 28.49 -15.20
C VAL A 395 -17.19 28.08 -16.39
N PRO A 396 -17.45 26.77 -16.59
CA PRO A 396 -18.37 26.30 -17.61
C PRO A 396 -19.77 26.90 -17.38
N GLY A 397 -20.38 27.43 -18.43
CA GLY A 397 -21.58 28.26 -18.30
C GLY A 397 -21.33 29.76 -18.50
N ASP A 398 -20.08 30.22 -18.36
CA ASP A 398 -19.75 31.62 -18.63
C ASP A 398 -19.50 31.84 -20.14
N PRO A 399 -19.95 32.97 -20.72
CA PRO A 399 -19.71 33.31 -22.13
C PRO A 399 -18.23 33.64 -22.44
N GLY A 400 -17.35 33.56 -21.43
CA GLY A 400 -15.91 33.82 -21.56
C GLY A 400 -15.10 32.63 -22.08
N LEU A 401 -15.72 31.47 -22.32
CA LEU A 401 -15.04 30.24 -22.74
C LEU A 401 -15.44 29.82 -24.16
N ASN A 402 -14.42 29.47 -24.96
CA ASN A 402 -14.57 28.77 -26.22
C ASN A 402 -14.14 27.31 -26.07
N TRP A 403 -14.96 26.40 -26.58
CA TRP A 403 -14.79 24.96 -26.46
C TRP A 403 -14.53 24.34 -27.82
N TYR A 404 -13.47 23.52 -27.93
CA TYR A 404 -13.07 22.86 -29.18
C TYR A 404 -12.95 21.37 -28.94
N TRP A 405 -13.96 20.63 -29.37
CA TRP A 405 -13.97 19.17 -29.29
C TRP A 405 -13.54 18.54 -30.60
N THR A 406 -12.76 17.48 -30.50
CA THR A 406 -12.48 16.57 -31.62
C THR A 406 -12.79 15.14 -31.20
N PHE A 407 -13.56 14.42 -32.02
CA PHE A 407 -13.95 13.02 -31.78
C PHE A 407 -13.46 12.13 -32.91
N SER A 408 -13.04 10.91 -32.58
CA SER A 408 -12.71 9.86 -33.55
C SER A 408 -13.94 9.41 -34.35
N ARG A 409 -13.77 9.10 -35.64
CA ARG A 409 -14.77 8.39 -36.45
C ARG A 409 -14.22 7.13 -37.12
N ARG A 410 -15.15 6.26 -37.54
CA ARG A 410 -14.94 4.90 -38.08
C ARG A 410 -13.99 4.81 -39.28
N ASP A 411 -13.90 5.86 -40.08
CA ASP A 411 -13.13 5.92 -41.34
C ASP A 411 -11.72 6.54 -41.18
N GLY A 412 -11.29 6.79 -39.94
CA GLY A 412 -10.05 7.51 -39.64
C GLY A 412 -10.17 9.03 -39.80
N ASN A 413 -11.37 9.56 -40.09
CA ASN A 413 -11.66 10.98 -40.00
C ASN A 413 -12.03 11.39 -38.57
N HIS A 414 -12.22 12.69 -38.37
CA HIS A 414 -12.55 13.28 -37.08
C HIS A 414 -13.76 14.19 -37.20
N GLU A 415 -14.60 14.21 -36.18
CA GLU A 415 -15.65 15.21 -36.01
C GLU A 415 -15.15 16.33 -35.13
N ILE A 416 -15.27 17.57 -35.63
CA ILE A 416 -14.92 18.76 -34.87
C ILE A 416 -16.21 19.46 -34.45
N ARG A 417 -16.29 19.78 -33.16
CA ARG A 417 -17.41 20.53 -32.60
C ARG A 417 -16.88 21.73 -31.83
N ASN A 418 -17.15 22.92 -32.35
CA ASN A 418 -16.76 24.18 -31.74
C ASN A 418 -17.99 24.85 -31.14
N VAL A 419 -17.94 25.16 -29.85
CA VAL A 419 -18.96 25.95 -29.17
C VAL A 419 -18.27 27.23 -28.67
N LEU A 420 -18.53 28.33 -29.36
CA LEU A 420 -17.99 29.64 -29.02
C LEU A 420 -18.87 30.28 -27.94
N GLY A 421 -18.29 31.07 -27.06
CA GLY A 421 -18.93 31.64 -25.88
C GLY A 421 -20.16 32.51 -26.19
N VAL A 422 -21.32 31.87 -26.39
CA VAL A 422 -22.61 32.51 -26.64
C VAL A 422 -23.54 32.18 -25.47
N ALA A 423 -24.10 33.22 -24.87
CA ALA A 423 -25.05 33.07 -23.77
C ALA A 423 -26.28 32.23 -24.21
N GLY A 424 -26.62 31.17 -23.48
CA GLY A 424 -27.78 30.31 -23.70
C GLY A 424 -27.55 28.95 -24.38
N GLU A 425 -26.33 28.62 -24.83
CA GLU A 425 -25.96 27.31 -25.42
C GLU A 425 -24.84 26.58 -24.61
N GLU A 426 -24.66 26.91 -23.34
CA GLU A 426 -23.46 26.54 -22.61
C GLU A 426 -23.47 25.09 -22.13
N LEU A 427 -24.62 24.54 -21.74
CA LEU A 427 -24.72 23.13 -21.29
C LEU A 427 -24.24 22.16 -22.37
N ILE A 428 -24.63 22.40 -23.63
CA ILE A 428 -24.24 21.52 -24.72
C ILE A 428 -22.73 21.58 -25.02
N ALA A 429 -21.99 22.56 -24.50
CA ALA A 429 -20.55 22.71 -24.71
C ALA A 429 -19.71 21.76 -23.86
N TYR A 430 -20.20 21.37 -22.67
CA TYR A 430 -19.42 20.61 -21.68
C TYR A 430 -20.18 19.45 -21.04
N ASN A 431 -21.51 19.38 -21.18
CA ASN A 431 -22.32 18.27 -20.68
C ASN A 431 -23.35 17.84 -21.74
N PHE A 432 -23.07 16.74 -22.42
CA PHE A 432 -23.88 16.25 -23.54
C PHE A 432 -23.63 14.77 -23.79
N THR A 433 -24.39 14.20 -24.72
CA THR A 433 -24.18 12.83 -25.20
C THR A 433 -23.52 12.87 -26.58
N ALA A 434 -22.44 12.10 -26.74
CA ALA A 434 -21.77 11.90 -28.01
C ALA A 434 -22.06 10.48 -28.53
N GLU A 435 -22.23 10.34 -29.85
CA GLU A 435 -22.38 9.04 -30.49
C GLU A 435 -21.06 8.58 -31.11
N PHE A 436 -20.61 7.39 -30.74
CA PHE A 436 -19.43 6.73 -31.30
C PHE A 436 -19.87 5.59 -32.22
N PRO A 437 -19.83 5.75 -33.56
CA PRO A 437 -20.52 4.87 -34.51
C PRO A 437 -19.85 3.50 -34.70
N SER A 438 -18.75 3.20 -34.01
CA SER A 438 -18.00 1.96 -34.14
C SER A 438 -17.55 1.44 -32.78
N SER A 439 -17.61 0.12 -32.60
CA SER A 439 -16.94 -0.57 -31.51
C SER A 439 -15.42 -0.48 -31.67
N GLY A 440 -14.70 -0.56 -30.55
CA GLY A 440 -13.24 -0.49 -30.49
C GLY A 440 -12.75 0.86 -29.95
N ASN A 441 -11.51 1.19 -30.30
CA ASN A 441 -10.80 2.32 -29.72
C ASN A 441 -11.31 3.65 -30.28
N ASN A 442 -12.22 4.27 -29.54
CA ASN A 442 -12.69 5.62 -29.79
C ASN A 442 -11.94 6.61 -28.88
N TRP A 443 -11.83 7.85 -29.31
CA TRP A 443 -11.18 8.91 -28.53
C TRP A 443 -11.87 10.26 -28.73
N ALA A 444 -11.67 11.13 -27.75
CA ALA A 444 -12.06 12.52 -27.78
C ALA A 444 -10.93 13.40 -27.22
N THR A 445 -10.80 14.62 -27.74
CA THR A 445 -9.90 15.64 -27.20
C THR A 445 -10.65 16.94 -27.01
N LEU A 446 -10.34 17.67 -25.95
CA LEU A 446 -10.92 18.98 -25.64
C LEU A 446 -9.82 20.05 -25.60
N GLY A 447 -10.05 21.14 -26.31
CA GLY A 447 -9.34 22.41 -26.15
C GLY A 447 -10.24 23.47 -25.54
N LEU A 448 -9.66 24.36 -24.74
CA LEU A 448 -10.37 25.45 -24.05
C LEU A 448 -9.60 26.77 -24.19
N ASP A 449 -10.25 27.81 -24.71
CA ASP A 449 -9.69 29.15 -24.79
C ASP A 449 -10.57 30.19 -24.10
N LEU A 450 -9.95 31.25 -23.60
CA LEU A 450 -10.69 32.45 -23.17
C LEU A 450 -10.89 33.41 -24.33
N VAL A 451 -12.11 33.95 -24.44
CA VAL A 451 -12.43 35.09 -25.31
C VAL A 451 -11.52 36.29 -25.02
#